data_AF-A0A6S6PB46-F1
#
_entry.id   AF-A0A6S6PB46-F1
#
_cell.length_a   1.000
_cell.length_b   1.000
_cell.length_c   1.000
_cell.angle_alpha   90.00
_cell.angle_beta   90.00
_cell.angle_gamma   90.00
#
_symmetry.space_group_name_H-M   'P 1'
#
loop_
_entity.id
_entity.type
_entity.pdbx_description
1 polymer ?
#
loop_
_entity_poly.entity_id
_entity_poly.type
_entity_poly.pdbx_seq_one_letter_code
_entity_poly.pdbx_strand_id
1 'polypeptide(L)'
;MHVVFAAIPIQMPPLLDDLIREHLEQQCESRYTPSHTGWLFPGRLPGTHLSTENIRTQLVAVGVKPYEHRKAALFQLASDMPAPVLAELLAITTKNAAAWAKLAARDWTDYVTERGRSMPHRRRS
;
A
#
# COMPACT_ATOMS: atom_id res chain seq x y z
N MET A 1 -9.76 -9.57 -8.86
CA MET A 1 -10.54 -8.42 -9.39
C MET A 1 -9.55 -7.32 -9.80
N HIS A 2 -9.88 -6.49 -10.78
CA HIS A 2 -9.08 -5.31 -11.11
C HIS A 2 -9.62 -4.09 -10.40
N VAL A 3 -8.75 -3.38 -9.68
CA VAL A 3 -9.09 -2.11 -9.03
C VAL A 3 -8.16 -1.02 -9.56
N VAL A 4 -8.74 0.14 -9.83
CA VAL A 4 -8.04 1.30 -10.35
C VAL A 4 -7.74 2.25 -9.19
N PHE A 5 -6.50 2.26 -8.70
CA PHE A 5 -6.06 3.18 -7.62
C PHE A 5 -5.39 4.47 -8.14
N ALA A 6 -5.18 4.57 -9.46
CA ALA A 6 -4.61 5.71 -10.18
C ALA A 6 -4.82 5.50 -11.70
N ALA A 7 -3.93 5.98 -12.57
CA ALA A 7 -4.04 5.73 -14.02
C ALA A 7 -3.77 4.27 -14.44
N ILE A 8 -3.12 3.46 -13.59
CA ILE A 8 -2.68 2.10 -13.93
C ILE A 8 -3.52 1.07 -13.14
N PRO A 9 -4.19 0.11 -13.82
CA PRO A 9 -4.90 -0.96 -13.13
C PRO A 9 -3.91 -1.93 -12.49
N ILE A 10 -4.14 -2.28 -11.22
CA ILE A 10 -3.33 -3.29 -10.53
C ILE A 10 -4.15 -4.55 -10.29
N GLN A 11 -3.49 -5.71 -10.35
CA GLN A 11 -4.08 -6.98 -9.92
C GLN A 11 -4.03 -7.05 -8.40
N MET A 12 -5.16 -7.34 -7.78
CA MET A 12 -5.23 -7.46 -6.33
C MET A 12 -4.65 -8.79 -5.86
N PRO A 13 -3.78 -8.80 -4.84
CA PRO A 13 -3.37 -10.04 -4.19
C PRO A 13 -4.60 -10.80 -3.67
N PRO A 14 -4.62 -12.14 -3.69
CA PRO A 14 -5.82 -12.93 -3.39
C PRO A 14 -6.50 -12.56 -2.08
N LEU A 15 -5.73 -12.41 -0.98
CA LEU A 15 -6.26 -12.04 0.33
C LEU A 15 -6.97 -10.68 0.33
N LEU A 16 -6.46 -9.72 -0.45
CA LEU A 16 -7.06 -8.40 -0.54
C LEU A 16 -8.24 -8.40 -1.51
N ASP A 17 -8.22 -9.27 -2.52
CA ASP A 17 -9.34 -9.47 -3.44
C ASP A 17 -10.58 -9.99 -2.73
N ASP A 18 -10.38 -10.96 -1.84
CA ASP A 18 -11.46 -11.55 -1.03
C ASP A 18 -12.06 -10.51 -0.09
N LEU A 19 -11.22 -9.73 0.61
CA LEU A 19 -11.69 -8.64 1.48
C LEU A 19 -12.45 -7.55 0.72
N ILE A 20 -12.01 -7.21 -0.50
CA ILE A 20 -12.70 -6.23 -1.34
C ILE A 20 -14.06 -6.76 -1.79
N ARG A 21 -14.13 -8.05 -2.14
CA ARG A 21 -15.37 -8.70 -2.54
C ARG A 21 -16.38 -8.74 -1.40
N GLU A 22 -15.94 -9.18 -0.22
CA GLU A 22 -16.76 -9.18 0.99
C GLU A 22 -17.31 -7.78 1.30
N HIS A 23 -16.46 -6.76 1.23
CA HIS A 23 -16.85 -5.37 1.44
C HIS A 23 -17.88 -4.87 0.40
N LEU A 24 -17.75 -5.26 -0.86
CA LEU A 24 -18.71 -4.91 -1.91
C LEU A 24 -20.06 -5.62 -1.71
N GLU A 25 -20.04 -6.88 -1.28
CA GLU A 25 -21.25 -7.64 -0.96
C GLU A 25 -22.00 -6.99 0.22
N GLN A 26 -21.29 -6.64 1.29
CA GLN A 26 -21.85 -5.92 2.44
C GLN A 26 -22.44 -4.54 2.08
N GLN A 27 -21.85 -3.85 1.10
CA GLN A 27 -22.39 -2.59 0.59
C GLN A 27 -23.68 -2.77 -0.20
N CYS A 28 -23.80 -3.82 -1.02
CA CYS A 28 -25.02 -4.11 -1.77
C CYS A 28 -26.19 -4.44 -0.83
N GLU A 29 -25.91 -5.01 0.35
CA GLU A 29 -26.92 -5.32 1.37
C GLU A 29 -27.30 -4.10 2.25
N SER A 30 -26.44 -3.09 2.32
CA SER A 30 -26.68 -1.87 3.09
C SER A 30 -27.75 -0.98 2.44
N ARG A 31 -28.94 -0.94 3.03
CA ARG A 31 -30.07 -0.08 2.60
C ARG A 31 -29.79 1.43 2.63
N TYR A 32 -28.71 1.85 3.31
CA TYR A 32 -28.35 3.26 3.51
C TYR A 32 -27.28 3.75 2.54
N THR A 33 -26.70 2.85 1.74
CA THR A 33 -25.67 3.19 0.76
C THR A 33 -26.25 2.95 -0.63
N PRO A 34 -26.27 3.95 -1.53
CA PRO A 34 -26.71 3.72 -2.90
C PRO A 34 -25.90 2.59 -3.52
N SER A 35 -26.57 1.62 -4.14
CA SER A 35 -25.97 0.36 -4.61
C SER A 35 -24.79 0.54 -5.57
N HIS A 36 -24.62 1.72 -6.17
CA HIS A 36 -23.48 2.05 -7.02
C HIS A 36 -23.09 3.53 -6.88
N THR A 37 -22.26 3.86 -5.89
CA THR A 37 -21.65 5.20 -5.77
C THR A 37 -20.46 5.41 -6.70
N GLY A 38 -19.94 4.33 -7.30
CA GLY A 38 -18.70 4.33 -8.10
C GLY A 38 -17.41 4.37 -7.25
N TRP A 39 -17.53 4.39 -5.92
CA TRP A 39 -16.40 4.46 -4.99
C TRP A 39 -16.26 3.16 -4.20
N LEU A 40 -15.01 2.69 -4.04
CA LEU A 40 -14.72 1.52 -3.19
C LEU A 40 -15.04 1.80 -1.71
N PHE A 41 -14.86 3.04 -1.26
CA PHE A 41 -15.20 3.50 0.08
C PHE A 41 -16.18 4.67 -0.01
N PRO A 42 -17.50 4.41 0.07
CA PRO A 42 -18.50 5.46 -0.02
C PRO A 42 -18.53 6.34 1.23
N GLY A 43 -18.71 7.64 1.01
CA GLY A 43 -18.97 8.61 2.07
C GLY A 43 -20.43 8.54 2.54
N ARG A 44 -20.74 9.32 3.58
CA ARG A 44 -22.09 9.37 4.17
C ARG A 44 -23.12 10.09 3.29
N LEU A 45 -22.65 10.86 2.30
CA LEU A 45 -23.47 11.57 1.32
C LEU A 45 -23.41 10.85 -0.04
N PRO A 46 -24.52 10.73 -0.77
CA PRO A 46 -24.53 10.16 -2.12
C PRO A 46 -23.51 10.86 -3.04
N GLY A 47 -22.74 10.07 -3.79
CA GLY A 47 -21.72 10.57 -4.73
C GLY A 47 -20.41 11.06 -4.09
N THR A 48 -20.29 11.03 -2.76
CA THR A 48 -19.04 11.40 -2.08
C THR A 48 -18.22 10.17 -1.71
N HIS A 49 -16.90 10.28 -1.78
CA HIS A 49 -15.99 9.28 -1.24
C HIS A 49 -15.79 9.48 0.27
N LEU A 50 -15.39 8.42 0.96
CA LEU A 50 -15.01 8.51 2.36
C LEU A 50 -13.83 9.46 2.52
N SER A 51 -13.97 10.45 3.42
CA SER A 51 -12.87 11.36 3.75
C SER A 51 -11.62 10.58 4.14
N THR A 52 -10.47 11.03 3.63
CA THR A 52 -9.14 10.50 3.96
C THR A 52 -8.88 10.45 5.46
N GLU A 53 -9.41 11.40 6.23
CA GLU A 53 -9.21 11.41 7.68
C GLU A 53 -10.04 10.32 8.36
N ASN A 54 -11.27 10.08 7.90
CA ASN A 54 -12.13 9.04 8.48
C ASN A 54 -11.54 7.64 8.30
N ILE A 55 -11.09 7.32 7.08
CA ILE A 55 -10.46 6.01 6.81
C ILE A 55 -9.15 5.87 7.60
N ARG A 56 -8.39 6.95 7.74
CA ARG A 56 -7.18 6.97 8.57
C ARG A 56 -7.51 6.66 10.04
N THR A 57 -8.50 7.34 10.62
CA THR A 57 -8.90 7.12 12.02
C THR A 57 -9.35 5.68 12.24
N GLN A 58 -10.13 5.11 11.31
CA GLN A 58 -10.57 3.71 11.38
C GLN A 58 -9.39 2.73 11.32
N LEU A 59 -8.42 2.95 10.43
CA LEU A 59 -7.21 2.13 10.35
C LEU A 59 -6.38 2.21 11.63
N VAL A 60 -6.21 3.41 12.19
CA VAL A 60 -5.48 3.60 13.45
C VAL A 60 -6.21 2.91 14.62
N ALA A 61 -7.54 2.95 14.65
CA ALA A 61 -8.33 2.28 15.68
C ALA A 61 -8.14 0.76 15.68
N VAL A 62 -7.89 0.13 14.52
CA VAL A 62 -7.56 -1.30 14.41
C VAL A 62 -6.05 -1.58 14.52
N GLY A 63 -5.25 -0.59 14.93
CA GLY A 63 -3.81 -0.73 15.17
C GLY A 63 -2.92 -0.56 13.95
N VAL A 64 -3.49 -0.27 12.78
CA VAL A 64 -2.73 0.01 11.54
C VAL A 64 -2.25 1.45 11.59
N LYS A 65 -0.94 1.67 11.49
CA LYS A 65 -0.33 3.02 11.42
C LYS A 65 -0.11 3.42 9.95
N PRO A 66 -1.06 4.10 9.27
CA PRO A 66 -1.08 4.14 7.81
C PRO A 66 0.14 4.84 7.21
N TYR A 67 0.63 5.87 7.89
CA TYR A 67 1.83 6.60 7.46
C TYR A 67 3.10 5.75 7.56
N GLU A 68 3.28 5.03 8.67
CA GLU A 68 4.45 4.18 8.88
C GLU A 68 4.46 2.98 7.93
N HIS A 69 3.32 2.31 7.78
CA HIS A 69 3.20 1.20 6.82
C HIS A 69 3.38 1.67 5.37
N ARG A 70 2.86 2.85 5.01
CA ARG A 70 3.09 3.42 3.68
C ARG A 70 4.57 3.69 3.42
N LYS A 71 5.29 4.29 4.38
CA LYS A 71 6.73 4.51 4.23
C LYS A 71 7.48 3.19 4.10
N ALA A 72 7.22 2.22 4.96
CA ALA A 72 7.86 0.91 4.92
C ALA A 72 7.62 0.20 3.57
N ALA A 73 6.38 0.25 3.05
CA ALA A 73 6.05 -0.28 1.74
C ALA A 73 6.77 0.47 0.60
N LEU A 74 6.81 1.81 0.65
CA LEU A 74 7.56 2.62 -0.33
C LEU A 74 9.05 2.28 -0.33
N PHE A 75 9.62 2.10 0.86
CA PHE A 75 11.00 1.68 1.03
C PHE A 75 11.26 0.31 0.41
N GLN A 76 10.44 -0.69 0.73
CA GLN A 76 10.55 -2.03 0.17
C GLN A 76 10.44 -2.00 -1.36
N LEU A 77 9.44 -1.29 -1.90
CA LEU A 77 9.26 -1.16 -3.35
C LEU A 77 10.45 -0.45 -4.00
N ALA A 78 10.99 0.60 -3.39
CA ALA A 78 12.15 1.31 -3.90
C ALA A 78 13.46 0.47 -3.88
N SER A 79 13.52 -0.57 -3.06
CA SER A 79 14.61 -1.57 -3.09
C SER A 79 14.45 -2.54 -4.25
N ASP A 80 13.21 -2.91 -4.59
CA ASP A 80 12.92 -3.96 -5.56
C ASP A 80 12.80 -3.45 -7.01
N MET A 81 12.61 -2.15 -7.23
CA MET A 81 12.43 -1.59 -8.58
C MET A 81 13.16 -0.26 -8.84
N PRO A 82 13.54 0.04 -10.10
CA PRO A 82 14.16 1.31 -10.46
C PRO A 82 13.24 2.52 -10.19
N ALA A 83 13.82 3.65 -9.79
CA ALA A 83 13.09 4.89 -9.47
C ALA A 83 12.12 5.39 -10.58
N PRO A 84 12.43 5.29 -11.88
CA PRO A 84 11.47 5.67 -12.93
C PRO A 84 10.19 4.82 -12.91
N VAL A 85 10.34 3.50 -12.71
CA VAL A 85 9.19 2.57 -12.64
C VAL A 85 8.35 2.85 -11.40
N LEU A 86 9.00 3.14 -10.27
CA LEU A 86 8.30 3.52 -9.03
C LEU A 86 7.51 4.83 -9.18
N ALA A 87 8.08 5.81 -9.90
CA ALA A 87 7.44 7.10 -10.15
C ALA A 87 6.15 6.94 -10.98
N GLU A 88 6.21 6.14 -12.04
CA GLU A 88 5.06 5.82 -12.88
C GLU A 88 4.00 5.03 -12.12
N LEU A 89 4.41 3.96 -11.41
CA LEU A 89 3.49 3.08 -10.69
C LEU A 89 2.71 3.79 -9.59
N LEU A 90 3.38 4.68 -8.84
CA LEU A 90 2.78 5.37 -7.70
C LEU A 90 2.32 6.79 -8.01
N ALA A 91 2.44 7.20 -9.28
CA ALA A 91 2.16 8.57 -9.73
C ALA A 91 2.85 9.64 -8.85
N ILE A 92 4.10 9.40 -8.45
CA ILE A 92 4.93 10.34 -7.69
C ILE A 92 5.99 10.96 -8.60
N THR A 93 6.54 12.11 -8.19
CA THR A 93 7.60 12.75 -8.98
C THR A 93 8.86 11.88 -9.03
N THR A 94 9.58 11.91 -10.17
CA THR A 94 10.87 11.21 -10.33
C THR A 94 11.88 11.60 -9.25
N LYS A 95 11.87 12.87 -8.83
CA LYS A 95 12.67 13.37 -7.69
C LYS A 95 12.33 12.66 -6.38
N ASN A 96 11.05 12.49 -6.07
CA ASN A 96 10.62 11.78 -4.86
C ASN A 96 10.97 10.29 -4.94
N ALA A 97 10.75 9.66 -6.08
CA ALA A 97 11.13 8.25 -6.30
C ALA A 97 12.65 8.04 -6.15
N ALA A 98 13.48 8.93 -6.71
CA ALA A 98 14.93 8.88 -6.56
C ALA A 98 15.38 9.07 -5.10
N ALA A 99 14.69 9.93 -4.34
CA ALA A 99 14.96 10.11 -2.92
C ALA A 99 14.69 8.81 -2.12
N TRP A 100 13.56 8.14 -2.40
CA TRP A 100 13.24 6.84 -1.78
C TRP A 100 14.23 5.75 -2.17
N ALA A 101 14.62 5.65 -3.44
CA ALA A 101 15.64 4.70 -3.88
C ALA A 101 17.00 4.93 -3.19
N LYS A 102 17.39 6.20 -3.01
CA LYS A 102 18.61 6.56 -2.27
C LYS A 102 18.52 6.18 -0.79
N LEU A 103 17.36 6.39 -0.17
CA LEU A 103 17.14 6.02 1.23
C LEU A 103 17.19 4.49 1.39
N ALA A 104 16.49 3.74 0.52
CA ALA A 104 16.52 2.29 0.49
C ALA A 104 17.94 1.70 0.30
N ALA A 105 18.74 2.28 -0.59
CA ALA A 105 20.12 1.84 -0.82
C ALA A 105 21.05 2.08 0.40
N ARG A 106 20.80 3.12 1.21
CA ARG A 106 21.55 3.38 2.45
C ARG A 106 21.22 2.33 3.50
N ASP A 107 19.94 2.06 3.71
CA ASP A 107 19.50 1.04 4.66
C ASP A 107 19.86 -0.38 4.20
N TRP A 108 20.05 -0.65 2.90
CA TRP A 108 20.63 -1.92 2.43
C TRP A 108 22.04 -2.16 2.96
N THR A 109 22.86 -1.11 3.11
CA THR A 109 24.21 -1.22 3.67
C THR A 109 24.14 -1.61 5.15
N ASP A 110 23.21 -1.01 5.88
CA ASP A 110 22.97 -1.32 7.30
C ASP A 110 22.31 -2.69 7.48
N TYR A 111 21.37 -3.06 6.62
CA TYR A 111 20.70 -4.36 6.59
C TYR A 111 21.63 -5.51 6.20
N VAL A 112 22.52 -5.35 5.20
CA VAL A 112 23.55 -6.35 4.87
C VAL A 112 24.54 -6.50 6.03
N THR A 113 24.86 -5.41 6.72
CA THR A 113 25.71 -5.45 7.92
C THR A 113 25.03 -6.20 9.06
N GLU A 114 23.74 -5.96 9.30
CA GLU A 114 22.95 -6.63 10.35
C GLU A 114 22.64 -8.09 10.02
N ARG A 115 22.37 -8.40 8.73
CA ARG A 115 22.20 -9.76 8.23
C ARG A 115 23.52 -10.55 8.26
N GLY A 116 24.65 -9.89 7.99
CA GLY A 116 25.98 -10.45 8.12
C GLY A 116 26.35 -10.79 9.57
N ARG A 117 25.87 -10.00 10.54
CA ARG A 117 25.96 -10.30 11.98
C ARG A 117 25.05 -11.44 12.42
N SER A 118 23.89 -11.57 11.77
CA SER A 118 22.86 -12.58 12.10
C SER A 118 23.08 -13.94 11.45
N MET A 119 24.10 -14.11 10.59
CA MET A 119 24.50 -15.43 10.06
C MET A 119 25.65 -16.04 10.87
N PRO A 120 25.41 -17.06 11.72
CA PRO A 120 26.50 -17.82 12.30
C PRO A 120 27.18 -18.65 11.20
N HIS A 121 28.50 -18.48 11.11
CA HIS A 121 29.38 -19.20 10.20
C HIS A 121 29.28 -20.71 10.44
N ARG A 122 28.39 -21.41 9.71
CA ARG A 122 28.38 -22.88 9.71
C ARG A 122 29.60 -23.35 8.93
N ARG A 123 30.65 -23.67 9.68
CA ARG A 123 31.82 -24.43 9.22
C ARG A 123 31.33 -25.69 8.50
N ARG A 124 31.69 -25.81 7.22
CA ARG A 124 31.67 -27.09 6.52
C ARG A 124 32.88 -27.91 7.01
N SER A 125 32.61 -29.12 7.49
CA SER A 125 33.56 -30.23 7.55
C SER A 125 33.16 -31.24 6.50
#